data_AF-A0A553GAM0-F1
#
_entry.id   AF-A0A553GAM0-F1
#
_cell.length_a   1.000
_cell.length_b   1.000
_cell.length_c   1.000
_cell.angle_alpha   90.00
_cell.angle_beta   90.00
_cell.angle_gamma   90.00
#
_symmetry.space_group_name_H-M   'P 1'
#
loop_
_entity.id
_entity.type
_entity.pdbx_description
1 polymer ?
#
loop_
_entity_poly.entity_id
_entity_poly.type
_entity_poly.pdbx_seq_one_letter_code
_entity_poly.pdbx_strand_id
1 'polypeptide(L)'
;MMSDMMIFFLGVGGSLIPAAILVRLIFKKSLIATLLYLMLVIIYTDIIGFYLVGVYGIKYFLYALTIGFIVAIPVLMVISKLIKEPLIESAKNIKEIANGNLTIRMSEYSFDNEIGTLNKSLKQLINNSTNIIANIKDGSENIDSVSNQLSGAAQTISSGVSEQAAGAEEVSSSMEEMVSNIEQNTENALKTKDISQRAAKAMEQVSKASENSTKAVKDIFSKINIVVEIAEKTDLLAINAAVEAARAGEEGRGFAVVAGEVRKLAERSQLAANEIVELANLGMQTTEESTNMLKGILPEIKQTSRLVEEIAAASQEQNSGAQQVNSAIQQLSMITQQNASSSEEMASNSEEMASQAAQLKEITSFYHLR
;
A
#
# COMPACT_ATOMS: atom_id res chain seq x y z
N MET A 1 -53.77 86.87 46.31
CA MET A 1 -52.41 86.90 45.72
C MET A 1 -51.51 85.76 46.23
N MET A 2 -51.15 85.69 47.53
CA MET A 2 -50.31 84.58 48.03
C MET A 2 -51.05 83.22 48.02
N SER A 3 -52.36 83.21 48.29
CA SER A 3 -53.22 82.01 48.21
C SER A 3 -53.39 81.50 46.77
N ASP A 4 -53.60 82.37 45.78
CA ASP A 4 -53.80 81.99 44.37
C ASP A 4 -52.53 81.42 43.74
N MET A 5 -51.38 82.01 44.08
CA MET A 5 -50.07 81.52 43.66
C MET A 5 -49.79 80.12 44.23
N MET A 6 -50.09 79.91 45.51
CA MET A 6 -49.90 78.62 46.15
C MET A 6 -50.80 77.53 45.52
N ILE A 7 -52.06 77.87 45.20
CA ILE A 7 -53.00 76.98 44.50
C ILE A 7 -52.51 76.64 43.07
N PHE A 8 -51.97 77.61 42.33
CA PHE A 8 -51.43 77.37 40.99
C PHE A 8 -50.21 76.45 41.00
N PHE A 9 -49.24 76.70 41.89
CA PHE A 9 -48.08 75.82 42.04
C PHE A 9 -48.47 74.41 42.50
N LEU A 10 -49.44 74.28 43.41
CA LEU A 10 -50.03 72.99 43.82
C LEU A 10 -50.76 72.28 42.67
N GLY A 11 -51.46 73.01 41.79
CA GLY A 11 -52.16 72.45 40.64
C GLY A 11 -51.20 71.99 39.53
N VAL A 12 -50.23 72.82 39.15
CA VAL A 12 -49.23 72.50 38.13
C VAL A 12 -48.30 71.38 38.63
N GLY A 13 -47.75 71.53 39.85
CA GLY A 13 -46.94 70.48 40.48
C GLY A 13 -47.72 69.18 40.70
N GLY A 14 -48.99 69.29 41.11
CA GLY A 14 -49.91 68.17 41.29
C GLY A 14 -50.25 67.40 40.00
N SER A 15 -50.16 68.05 38.83
CA SER A 15 -50.34 67.40 37.52
C SER A 15 -49.05 66.79 36.97
N LEU A 16 -47.90 67.40 37.23
CA LEU A 16 -46.59 66.97 36.72
C LEU A 16 -45.99 65.82 37.54
N ILE A 17 -46.27 65.74 38.85
CA ILE A 17 -45.80 64.63 39.70
C ILE A 17 -46.38 63.27 39.22
N PRO A 18 -47.71 63.12 39.00
CA PRO A 18 -48.27 61.92 38.38
C PRO A 18 -47.68 61.63 37.01
N ALA A 19 -47.43 62.65 36.18
CA ALA A 19 -46.79 62.48 34.87
C ALA A 19 -45.35 61.93 35.01
N ALA A 20 -44.54 62.47 35.93
CA ALA A 20 -43.19 61.97 36.21
C ALA A 20 -43.20 60.53 36.77
N ILE A 21 -44.16 60.20 37.63
CA ILE A 21 -44.36 58.83 38.14
C ILE A 21 -44.77 57.89 37.00
N LEU A 22 -45.69 58.31 36.13
CA LEU A 22 -46.15 57.55 34.97
C LEU A 22 -44.98 57.27 34.00
N VAL A 23 -44.17 58.29 33.70
CA VAL A 23 -42.95 58.16 32.90
C VAL A 23 -42.01 57.13 33.54
N ARG A 24 -41.79 57.18 34.85
CA ARG A 24 -40.92 56.22 35.56
C ARG A 24 -41.49 54.80 35.57
N LEU A 25 -42.82 54.65 35.61
CA LEU A 25 -43.49 53.34 35.60
C LEU A 25 -43.44 52.68 34.21
N ILE A 26 -43.67 53.46 33.14
CA ILE A 26 -43.72 52.96 31.76
C ILE A 26 -42.30 52.74 31.20
N PHE A 27 -41.39 53.68 31.44
CA PHE A 27 -40.06 53.73 30.80
C PHE A 27 -38.93 53.42 31.81
N LYS A 28 -39.10 52.40 32.66
CA LYS A 28 -38.08 52.03 33.67
C LYS A 28 -36.69 51.89 33.04
N LYS A 29 -35.72 52.64 33.57
CA LYS A 29 -34.31 52.66 33.12
C LYS A 29 -34.08 53.04 31.65
N SER A 30 -35.10 53.59 31.00
CA SER A 30 -35.00 54.04 29.60
C SER A 30 -34.38 55.43 29.51
N LEU A 31 -33.63 55.65 28.45
CA LEU A 31 -33.15 56.97 28.05
C LEU A 31 -34.33 57.91 27.74
N ILE A 32 -35.43 57.36 27.24
CA ILE A 32 -36.69 58.09 27.00
C ILE A 32 -37.25 58.62 28.32
N ALA A 33 -37.14 57.87 29.44
CA ALA A 33 -37.56 58.38 30.75
C ALA A 33 -36.72 59.57 31.20
N THR A 34 -35.41 59.52 31.00
CA THR A 34 -34.50 60.63 31.33
C THR A 34 -34.83 61.86 30.48
N LEU A 35 -35.08 61.68 29.19
CA LEU A 35 -35.50 62.76 28.28
C LEU A 35 -36.84 63.36 28.68
N LEU A 36 -37.84 62.52 28.97
CA LEU A 36 -39.16 62.96 29.39
C LEU A 36 -39.10 63.69 30.74
N TYR A 37 -38.25 63.26 31.67
CA TYR A 37 -38.02 63.98 32.92
C TYR A 37 -37.40 65.36 32.69
N LEU A 38 -36.37 65.46 31.83
CA LEU A 38 -35.76 66.73 31.47
C LEU A 38 -36.74 67.67 30.75
N MET A 39 -37.60 67.14 29.88
CA MET A 39 -38.71 67.88 29.24
C MET A 39 -39.72 68.39 30.27
N LEU A 40 -40.14 67.55 31.23
CA LEU A 40 -41.06 67.96 32.30
C LEU A 40 -40.45 69.08 33.16
N VAL A 41 -39.14 69.06 33.41
CA VAL A 41 -38.44 70.15 34.12
C VAL A 41 -38.49 71.46 33.34
N ILE A 42 -38.22 71.43 32.02
CA ILE A 42 -38.31 72.62 31.16
C ILE A 42 -39.74 73.16 31.11
N ILE A 43 -40.72 72.29 30.86
CA ILE A 43 -42.15 72.64 30.82
C ILE A 43 -42.58 73.26 32.16
N TYR A 44 -42.15 72.69 33.28
CA TYR A 44 -42.43 73.24 34.60
C TYR A 44 -41.85 74.65 34.77
N THR A 45 -40.59 74.87 34.37
CA THR A 45 -39.95 76.19 34.46
C THR A 45 -40.61 77.23 33.57
N ASP A 46 -41.07 76.84 32.37
CA ASP A 46 -41.77 77.73 31.44
C ASP A 46 -43.16 78.11 31.96
N ILE A 47 -43.91 77.15 32.51
CA ILE A 47 -45.25 77.40 33.10
C ILE A 47 -45.12 78.37 34.28
N ILE A 48 -44.11 78.20 35.14
CA ILE A 48 -43.84 79.09 36.27
C ILE A 48 -43.47 80.49 35.76
N GLY A 49 -42.59 80.57 34.76
CA GLY A 49 -42.19 81.82 34.14
C GLY A 49 -43.39 82.58 33.58
N PHE A 50 -44.26 81.91 32.83
CA PHE A 50 -45.46 82.50 32.25
C PHE A 50 -46.45 83.01 33.31
N TYR A 51 -46.66 82.23 34.37
CA TYR A 51 -47.53 82.64 35.49
C TYR A 51 -47.00 83.89 36.20
N LEU A 52 -45.69 83.95 36.48
CA LEU A 52 -45.05 85.10 37.11
C LEU A 52 -45.19 86.37 36.24
N VAL A 53 -45.07 86.24 34.93
CA VAL A 53 -45.28 87.36 33.99
C VAL A 53 -46.73 87.84 34.00
N GLY A 54 -47.70 86.91 34.02
CA GLY A 54 -49.12 87.25 34.08
C GLY A 54 -49.52 87.97 35.37
N VAL A 55 -48.91 87.62 36.50
CA VAL A 55 -49.25 88.19 37.82
C VAL A 55 -48.50 89.49 38.12
N TYR A 56 -47.22 89.58 37.77
CA TYR A 56 -46.35 90.71 38.15
C TYR A 56 -46.01 91.67 36.99
N GLY A 57 -46.49 91.38 35.79
CA GLY A 57 -46.35 92.22 34.60
C GLY A 57 -45.08 91.96 33.78
N ILE A 58 -44.98 92.64 32.64
CA ILE A 58 -44.01 92.33 31.57
C ILE A 58 -42.53 92.43 31.99
N LYS A 59 -42.21 93.17 33.07
CA LYS A 59 -40.82 93.27 33.58
C LYS A 59 -40.27 91.93 34.05
N TYR A 60 -41.12 91.00 34.50
CA TYR A 60 -40.71 89.67 34.95
C TYR A 60 -40.46 88.68 33.80
N PHE A 61 -40.78 89.09 32.56
CA PHE A 61 -40.54 88.27 31.37
C PHE A 61 -39.06 88.06 31.12
N LEU A 62 -38.24 89.10 31.34
CA LEU A 62 -36.79 89.01 31.21
C LEU A 62 -36.19 88.03 32.23
N TYR A 63 -36.69 88.00 33.46
CA TYR A 63 -36.24 87.05 34.48
C TYR A 63 -36.67 85.61 34.19
N ALA A 64 -37.89 85.40 33.67
CA ALA A 64 -38.34 84.08 33.24
C ALA A 64 -37.47 83.53 32.09
N LEU A 65 -37.12 84.39 31.12
CA LEU A 65 -36.30 84.01 29.96
C LEU A 65 -34.87 83.65 30.38
N THR A 66 -34.25 84.42 31.29
CA THR A 66 -32.91 84.08 31.80
C THR A 66 -32.89 82.78 32.59
N ILE A 67 -33.90 82.53 33.44
CA ILE A 67 -34.03 81.27 34.18
C ILE A 67 -34.23 80.09 33.21
N GLY A 68 -35.05 80.25 32.18
CA GLY A 68 -35.23 79.24 31.12
C GLY A 68 -33.91 78.86 30.44
N PHE A 69 -33.08 79.84 30.07
CA PHE A 69 -31.75 79.58 29.50
C PHE A 69 -30.81 78.86 30.48
N ILE A 70 -30.81 79.27 31.75
CA ILE A 70 -29.99 78.66 32.80
C ILE A 70 -30.35 77.19 33.01
N VAL A 71 -31.63 76.82 32.85
CA VAL A 71 -32.10 75.43 32.96
C VAL A 71 -31.88 74.64 31.67
N ALA A 72 -32.06 75.27 30.49
CA ALA A 72 -31.89 74.62 29.20
C ALA A 72 -30.44 74.18 28.92
N ILE A 73 -29.44 74.97 29.32
CA ILE A 73 -28.02 74.65 29.05
C ILE A 73 -27.57 73.33 29.72
N PRO A 74 -27.76 73.11 31.04
CA PRO A 74 -27.47 71.84 31.70
C PRO A 74 -28.22 70.65 31.10
N VAL A 75 -29.51 70.84 30.75
CA VAL A 75 -30.31 69.80 30.09
C VAL A 75 -29.68 69.39 28.76
N LEU A 76 -29.31 70.35 27.91
CA LEU A 76 -28.63 70.10 26.63
C LEU A 76 -27.26 69.43 26.82
N MET A 77 -26.50 69.81 27.85
CA MET A 77 -25.23 69.15 28.18
C MET A 77 -25.41 67.69 28.60
N VAL A 78 -26.42 67.40 29.43
CA VAL A 78 -26.76 66.04 29.85
C VAL A 78 -27.21 65.19 28.66
N ILE A 79 -28.04 65.74 27.77
CA ILE A 79 -28.45 65.08 26.52
C ILE A 79 -27.25 64.81 25.61
N SER A 80 -26.33 65.78 25.48
CA SER A 80 -25.13 65.62 24.66
C SER A 80 -24.24 64.47 25.17
N LYS A 81 -24.00 64.39 26.48
CA LYS A 81 -23.15 63.35 27.07
C LYS A 81 -23.82 61.97 27.16
N LEU A 82 -25.13 61.91 27.40
CA LEU A 82 -25.85 60.65 27.54
C LEU A 82 -26.28 60.02 26.20
N ILE A 83 -26.42 60.83 25.14
CA ILE A 83 -26.93 60.37 23.84
C ILE A 83 -25.96 60.67 22.71
N LYS A 84 -25.69 61.96 22.46
CA LYS A 84 -25.01 62.40 21.23
C LYS A 84 -23.61 61.81 21.14
N GLU A 85 -22.81 61.95 22.19
CA GLU A 85 -21.42 61.47 22.22
C GLU A 85 -21.34 59.94 22.06
N PRO A 86 -22.03 59.11 22.88
CA PRO A 86 -22.00 57.65 22.72
C PRO A 86 -22.54 57.15 21.38
N LEU A 87 -23.55 57.82 20.81
CA LEU A 87 -24.13 57.43 19.52
C LEU A 87 -23.16 57.74 18.37
N ILE A 88 -22.50 58.90 18.40
CA ILE A 88 -21.46 59.26 17.43
C ILE A 88 -20.29 58.28 17.51
N GLU A 89 -19.86 57.91 18.73
CA GLU A 89 -18.80 56.92 18.91
C GLU A 89 -19.21 55.54 18.41
N SER A 90 -20.44 55.10 18.73
CA SER A 90 -20.98 53.83 18.21
C SER A 90 -21.03 53.82 16.69
N ALA A 91 -21.50 54.90 16.07
CA ALA A 91 -21.51 55.06 14.61
C ALA A 91 -20.10 55.05 14.01
N LYS A 92 -19.13 55.68 14.68
CA LYS A 92 -17.72 55.63 14.29
C LYS A 92 -17.17 54.21 14.37
N ASN A 93 -17.42 53.50 15.46
CA ASN A 93 -16.99 52.11 15.65
C ASN A 93 -17.60 51.18 14.58
N ILE A 94 -18.89 51.34 14.27
CA ILE A 94 -19.54 50.59 13.17
C ILE A 94 -18.88 50.90 11.83
N LYS A 95 -18.52 52.16 11.57
CA LYS A 95 -17.81 52.55 10.35
C LYS A 95 -16.42 51.93 10.25
N GLU A 96 -15.68 51.86 11.36
CA GLU A 96 -14.39 51.18 11.42
C GLU A 96 -14.53 49.68 11.12
N ILE A 97 -15.52 49.00 11.72
CA ILE A 97 -15.81 47.59 11.44
C ILE A 97 -16.18 47.38 9.97
N ALA A 98 -17.01 48.25 9.40
CA ALA A 98 -17.40 48.19 7.99
C ALA A 98 -16.21 48.37 7.03
N ASN A 99 -15.15 49.05 7.47
CA ASN A 99 -13.89 49.19 6.74
C ASN A 99 -12.89 48.05 7.05
N GLY A 100 -13.32 46.98 7.74
CA GLY A 100 -12.50 45.84 8.08
C GLY A 100 -11.63 46.01 9.33
N ASN A 101 -11.72 47.13 10.06
CA ASN A 101 -10.91 47.34 11.27
C ASN A 101 -11.57 46.73 12.51
N LEU A 102 -11.12 45.53 12.90
CA LEU A 102 -11.57 44.80 14.09
C LEU A 102 -10.66 45.03 15.31
N THR A 103 -9.65 45.90 15.20
CA THR A 103 -8.72 46.21 16.30
C THR A 103 -9.25 47.27 17.27
N ILE A 104 -10.44 47.81 16.99
CA ILE A 104 -11.02 48.93 17.73
C ILE A 104 -11.27 48.60 19.20
N ARG A 105 -10.89 49.55 20.08
CA ARG A 105 -11.20 49.48 21.51
C ARG A 105 -12.43 50.34 21.80
N MET A 106 -13.54 49.69 22.08
CA MET A 106 -14.76 50.39 22.51
C MET A 106 -14.61 50.89 23.94
N SER A 107 -15.04 52.13 24.17
CA SER A 107 -15.13 52.69 25.52
C SER A 107 -16.20 51.96 26.35
N GLU A 108 -15.93 51.79 27.64
CA GLU A 108 -16.87 51.16 28.58
C GLU A 108 -17.88 52.18 29.09
N TYR A 109 -18.95 52.38 28.33
CA TYR A 109 -20.14 53.05 28.83
C TYR A 109 -20.92 52.11 29.76
N SER A 110 -20.84 52.35 31.06
CA SER A 110 -21.62 51.64 32.08
C SER A 110 -23.04 52.22 32.28
N PHE A 111 -23.66 52.71 31.20
CA PHE A 111 -25.04 53.17 31.27
C PHE A 111 -25.99 51.98 31.43
N ASP A 112 -26.91 52.06 32.39
CA ASP A 112 -27.99 51.08 32.56
C ASP A 112 -29.22 51.54 31.75
N ASN A 113 -29.04 51.74 30.44
CA ASN A 113 -30.04 52.21 29.49
C ASN A 113 -29.81 51.60 28.09
N GLU A 114 -30.61 51.97 27.10
CA GLU A 114 -30.56 51.45 25.73
C GLU A 114 -29.21 51.69 25.03
N ILE A 115 -28.53 52.80 25.32
CA ILE A 115 -27.19 53.10 24.77
C ILE A 115 -26.14 52.14 25.36
N GLY A 116 -26.20 51.87 26.66
CA GLY A 116 -25.34 50.87 27.30
C GLY A 116 -25.57 49.46 26.75
N THR A 117 -26.84 49.09 26.51
CA THR A 117 -27.19 47.82 25.85
C THR A 117 -26.66 47.75 24.42
N LEU A 118 -26.84 48.81 23.61
CA LEU A 118 -26.29 48.91 22.26
C LEU A 118 -24.76 48.75 22.25
N ASN A 119 -24.07 49.44 23.15
CA ASN A 119 -22.61 49.38 23.26
C ASN A 119 -22.13 47.97 23.64
N LYS A 120 -22.81 47.30 24.57
CA LYS A 120 -22.53 45.90 24.94
C LYS A 120 -22.75 44.94 23.77
N SER A 121 -23.87 45.07 23.05
CA SER A 121 -24.18 44.24 21.88
C SER A 121 -23.17 44.46 20.75
N LEU A 122 -22.75 45.70 20.50
CA LEU A 122 -21.74 46.03 19.49
C LEU A 122 -20.35 45.47 19.88
N LYS A 123 -19.97 45.55 21.17
CA LYS A 123 -18.73 44.91 21.67
C LYS A 123 -18.76 43.39 21.47
N GLN A 124 -19.89 42.75 21.74
CA GLN A 124 -20.07 41.32 21.51
C GLN A 124 -20.00 40.97 20.03
N LEU A 125 -20.60 41.79 19.14
CA LEU A 125 -20.52 41.61 17.70
C LEU A 125 -19.07 41.67 17.20
N ILE A 126 -18.30 42.69 17.62
CA ILE A 126 -16.87 42.80 17.26
C ILE A 126 -16.11 41.56 17.73
N ASN A 127 -16.24 41.19 19.01
CA ASN A 127 -15.52 40.04 19.56
C ASN A 127 -15.84 38.75 18.79
N ASN A 128 -17.12 38.51 18.49
CA ASN A 128 -17.54 37.35 17.73
C ASN A 128 -17.00 37.38 16.30
N SER A 129 -17.07 38.52 15.61
CA SER A 129 -16.50 38.69 14.27
C SER A 129 -14.99 38.48 14.26
N THR A 130 -14.26 39.06 15.21
CA THR A 130 -12.81 38.86 15.36
C THR A 130 -12.47 37.38 15.53
N ASN A 131 -13.20 36.67 16.39
CA ASN A 131 -13.00 35.23 16.60
C ASN A 131 -13.29 34.42 15.34
N ILE A 132 -14.36 34.75 14.60
CA ILE A 132 -14.69 34.06 13.33
C ILE A 132 -13.58 34.27 12.30
N ILE A 133 -13.14 35.52 12.09
CA ILE A 133 -12.09 35.84 11.11
C ILE A 133 -10.75 35.21 11.52
N ALA A 134 -10.41 35.21 12.82
CA ALA A 134 -9.21 34.54 13.33
C ALA A 134 -9.26 33.03 13.06
N ASN A 135 -10.38 32.36 13.35
CA ASN A 135 -10.54 30.93 13.08
C ASN A 135 -10.46 30.60 11.58
N ILE A 136 -11.00 31.47 10.70
CA ILE A 136 -10.88 31.28 9.25
C ILE A 136 -9.43 31.43 8.81
N LYS A 137 -8.72 32.43 9.33
CA LYS A 137 -7.30 32.64 9.04
C LYS A 137 -6.47 31.42 9.45
N ASP A 138 -6.61 30.97 10.69
CA ASP A 138 -5.89 29.79 11.21
C ASP A 138 -6.25 28.52 10.41
N GLY A 139 -7.54 28.35 10.07
CA GLY A 139 -8.00 27.25 9.22
C GLY A 139 -7.38 27.28 7.83
N SER A 140 -7.29 28.47 7.20
CA SER A 140 -6.67 28.63 5.89
C SER A 140 -5.16 28.36 5.90
N GLU A 141 -4.45 28.76 6.97
CA GLU A 141 -3.03 28.45 7.14
C GLU A 141 -2.81 26.94 7.31
N ASN A 142 -3.71 26.26 8.03
CA ASN A 142 -3.66 24.82 8.20
C ASN A 142 -3.94 24.07 6.88
N ILE A 143 -4.96 24.49 6.11
CA ILE A 143 -5.26 23.89 4.79
C ILE A 143 -4.07 24.06 3.85
N ASP A 144 -3.45 25.23 3.80
CA ASP A 144 -2.27 25.51 2.99
C ASP A 144 -1.09 24.60 3.39
N SER A 145 -0.85 24.41 4.69
CA SER A 145 0.20 23.51 5.18
C SER A 145 -0.07 22.05 4.80
N VAL A 146 -1.30 21.56 5.01
CA VAL A 146 -1.70 20.18 4.66
C VAL A 146 -1.62 19.94 3.16
N SER A 147 -1.99 20.93 2.35
CA SER A 147 -1.92 20.84 0.88
C SER A 147 -0.47 20.67 0.40
N ASN A 148 0.47 21.42 0.98
CA ASN A 148 1.90 21.27 0.67
C ASN A 148 2.44 19.89 1.08
N GLN A 149 2.01 19.36 2.23
CA GLN A 149 2.38 18.00 2.65
C GLN A 149 1.81 16.93 1.71
N LEU A 150 0.56 17.09 1.29
CA LEU A 150 -0.12 16.16 0.40
C LEU A 150 0.50 16.16 -1.00
N SER A 151 0.89 17.33 -1.51
CA SER A 151 1.67 17.46 -2.75
C SER A 151 3.02 16.75 -2.66
N GLY A 152 3.75 16.92 -1.55
CA GLY A 152 5.01 16.19 -1.31
C GLY A 152 4.83 14.67 -1.22
N ALA A 153 3.74 14.22 -0.59
CA ALA A 153 3.37 12.81 -0.54
C ALA A 153 3.05 12.26 -1.96
N ALA A 154 2.35 13.04 -2.79
CA ALA A 154 2.03 12.66 -4.17
C ALA A 154 3.31 12.50 -4.99
N GLN A 155 4.23 13.46 -4.90
CA GLN A 155 5.52 13.35 -5.58
C GLN A 155 6.31 12.10 -5.16
N THR A 156 6.27 11.76 -3.87
CA THR A 156 6.92 10.55 -3.34
C THR A 156 6.28 9.28 -3.88
N ILE A 157 4.94 9.21 -3.90
CA ILE A 157 4.20 8.09 -4.49
C ILE A 157 4.51 7.97 -5.99
N SER A 158 4.52 9.08 -6.73
CA SER A 158 4.82 9.11 -8.17
C SER A 158 6.24 8.56 -8.46
N SER A 159 7.22 8.96 -7.67
CA SER A 159 8.58 8.40 -7.74
C SER A 159 8.60 6.89 -7.43
N GLY A 160 7.92 6.47 -6.37
CA GLY A 160 7.82 5.05 -5.99
C GLY A 160 7.11 4.19 -7.04
N VAL A 161 6.10 4.74 -7.72
CA VAL A 161 5.42 4.09 -8.85
C VAL A 161 6.38 3.85 -10.01
N SER A 162 7.26 4.81 -10.31
CA SER A 162 8.25 4.66 -11.39
C SER A 162 9.26 3.56 -11.07
N GLU A 163 9.71 3.48 -9.81
CA GLU A 163 10.61 2.43 -9.34
C GLU A 163 9.91 1.05 -9.31
N GLN A 164 8.65 0.99 -8.86
CA GLN A 164 7.85 -0.24 -8.91
C GLN A 164 7.61 -0.72 -10.34
N ALA A 165 7.36 0.19 -11.28
CA ALA A 165 7.17 -0.16 -12.69
C ALA A 165 8.44 -0.78 -13.28
N ALA A 166 9.60 -0.15 -13.04
CA ALA A 166 10.89 -0.68 -13.48
C ALA A 166 11.19 -2.06 -12.85
N GLY A 167 10.95 -2.22 -11.55
CA GLY A 167 11.12 -3.50 -10.87
C GLY A 167 10.17 -4.57 -11.40
N ALA A 168 8.91 -4.23 -11.67
CA ALA A 168 7.95 -5.16 -12.25
C ALA A 168 8.36 -5.63 -13.65
N GLU A 169 8.91 -4.73 -14.48
CA GLU A 169 9.40 -5.04 -15.82
C GLU A 169 10.63 -5.97 -15.77
N GLU A 170 11.57 -5.71 -14.87
CA GLU A 170 12.75 -6.56 -14.64
C GLU A 170 12.35 -7.97 -14.16
N VAL A 171 11.42 -8.07 -13.20
CA VAL A 171 10.92 -9.37 -12.74
C VAL A 171 10.15 -10.08 -13.86
N SER A 172 9.37 -9.36 -14.66
CA SER A 172 8.66 -9.94 -15.81
C SER A 172 9.63 -10.57 -16.81
N SER A 173 10.69 -9.83 -17.19
CA SER A 173 11.73 -10.35 -18.09
C SER A 173 12.44 -11.58 -17.50
N SER A 174 12.74 -11.55 -16.20
CA SER A 174 13.37 -12.66 -15.50
C SER A 174 12.46 -13.90 -15.45
N MET A 175 11.15 -13.68 -15.34
CA MET A 175 10.15 -14.75 -15.37
C MET A 175 9.99 -15.36 -16.76
N GLU A 176 10.04 -14.57 -17.83
CA GLU A 176 10.05 -15.11 -19.20
C GLU A 176 11.26 -16.01 -19.46
N GLU A 177 12.44 -15.57 -19.04
CA GLU A 177 13.66 -16.39 -19.12
C GLU A 177 13.54 -17.66 -18.25
N MET A 178 12.96 -17.55 -17.05
CA MET A 178 12.73 -18.70 -16.17
C MET A 178 11.78 -19.72 -16.80
N VAL A 179 10.68 -19.29 -17.41
CA VAL A 179 9.74 -20.17 -18.12
C VAL A 179 10.46 -20.90 -19.26
N SER A 180 11.24 -20.18 -20.07
CA SER A 180 12.04 -20.79 -21.14
C SER A 180 13.01 -21.86 -20.61
N ASN A 181 13.69 -21.58 -19.51
CA ASN A 181 14.62 -22.53 -18.88
C ASN A 181 13.89 -23.77 -18.33
N ILE A 182 12.70 -23.59 -17.75
CA ILE A 182 11.87 -24.70 -17.26
C ILE A 182 11.40 -25.60 -18.42
N GLU A 183 10.97 -24.99 -19.54
CA GLU A 183 10.57 -25.73 -20.74
C GLU A 183 11.73 -26.54 -21.31
N GLN A 184 12.91 -25.92 -21.42
CA GLN A 184 14.13 -26.60 -21.87
C GLN A 184 14.54 -27.75 -20.93
N ASN A 185 14.45 -27.56 -19.61
CA ASN A 185 14.72 -28.61 -18.63
C ASN A 185 13.74 -29.77 -18.75
N THR A 186 12.45 -29.47 -18.96
CA THR A 186 11.41 -30.48 -19.19
C THR A 186 11.71 -31.30 -20.44
N GLU A 187 12.07 -30.65 -21.55
CA GLU A 187 12.43 -31.33 -22.80
C GLU A 187 13.68 -32.20 -22.62
N ASN A 188 14.73 -31.69 -21.97
CA ASN A 188 15.95 -32.43 -21.68
C ASN A 188 15.70 -33.65 -20.80
N ALA A 189 14.83 -33.52 -19.80
CA ALA A 189 14.42 -34.63 -18.95
C ALA A 189 13.69 -35.70 -19.78
N LEU A 190 12.70 -35.32 -20.60
CA LEU A 190 11.97 -36.28 -21.44
C LEU A 190 12.89 -36.99 -22.45
N LYS A 191 13.83 -36.26 -23.09
CA LYS A 191 14.84 -36.87 -23.97
C LYS A 191 15.74 -37.85 -23.21
N THR A 192 16.20 -37.47 -22.02
CA THR A 192 17.06 -38.32 -21.19
C THR A 192 16.32 -39.59 -20.75
N LYS A 193 15.04 -39.47 -20.39
CA LYS A 193 14.17 -40.62 -20.07
C LYS A 193 14.08 -41.60 -21.24
N ASP A 194 13.83 -41.12 -22.45
CA ASP A 194 13.80 -41.96 -23.66
C ASP A 194 15.14 -42.68 -23.89
N ILE A 195 16.25 -41.95 -23.77
CA ILE A 195 17.60 -42.51 -23.90
C ILE A 195 17.84 -43.60 -22.86
N SER A 196 17.51 -43.36 -21.59
CA SER A 196 17.67 -44.34 -20.51
C SER A 196 16.80 -45.58 -20.75
N GLN A 197 15.55 -45.42 -21.21
CA GLN A 197 14.67 -46.55 -21.53
C GLN A 197 15.21 -47.39 -22.70
N ARG A 198 15.70 -46.74 -23.77
CA ARG A 198 16.36 -47.45 -24.88
C ARG A 198 17.63 -48.17 -24.45
N ALA A 199 18.45 -47.54 -23.61
CA ALA A 199 19.65 -48.15 -23.05
C ALA A 199 19.33 -49.37 -22.19
N ALA A 200 18.32 -49.29 -21.32
CA ALA A 200 17.86 -50.42 -20.51
C ALA A 200 17.40 -51.59 -21.39
N LYS A 201 16.62 -51.32 -22.44
CA LYS A 201 16.16 -52.34 -23.39
C LYS A 201 17.32 -52.98 -24.17
N ALA A 202 18.29 -52.19 -24.63
CA ALA A 202 19.48 -52.70 -25.30
C ALA A 202 20.31 -53.60 -24.36
N MET A 203 20.46 -53.22 -23.09
CA MET A 203 21.16 -54.02 -22.10
C MET A 203 20.43 -55.33 -21.76
N GLU A 204 19.10 -55.33 -21.71
CA GLU A 204 18.32 -56.58 -21.56
C GLU A 204 18.55 -57.53 -22.76
N GLN A 205 18.62 -56.99 -23.98
CA GLN A 205 18.93 -57.78 -25.18
C GLN A 205 20.36 -58.35 -25.12
N VAL A 206 21.34 -57.54 -24.71
CA VAL A 206 22.73 -57.99 -24.54
C VAL A 206 22.82 -59.06 -23.46
N SER A 207 22.16 -58.88 -22.31
CA SER A 207 22.15 -59.88 -21.23
C SER A 207 21.58 -61.22 -21.72
N LYS A 208 20.49 -61.20 -22.50
CA LYS A 208 19.91 -62.41 -23.07
C LYS A 208 20.81 -63.07 -24.11
N ALA A 209 21.51 -62.28 -24.92
CA ALA A 209 22.49 -62.78 -25.88
C ALA A 209 23.69 -63.43 -25.18
N SER A 210 24.17 -62.84 -24.08
CA SER A 210 25.24 -63.41 -23.25
C SER A 210 24.82 -64.73 -22.60
N GLU A 211 23.60 -64.84 -22.07
CA GLU A 211 23.08 -66.12 -21.54
C GLU A 211 23.05 -67.22 -22.61
N ASN A 212 22.59 -66.89 -23.82
CA ASN A 212 22.61 -67.83 -24.95
C ASN A 212 24.04 -68.22 -25.34
N SER A 213 24.98 -67.27 -25.33
CA SER A 213 26.39 -67.52 -25.61
C SER A 213 27.01 -68.47 -24.58
N THR A 214 26.78 -68.23 -23.28
CA THR A 214 27.23 -69.13 -22.19
C THR A 214 26.69 -70.55 -22.39
N LYS A 215 25.42 -70.69 -22.78
CA LYS A 215 24.82 -71.99 -23.08
C LYS A 215 25.51 -72.68 -24.26
N ALA A 216 25.78 -71.96 -25.35
CA ALA A 216 26.47 -72.49 -26.51
C ALA A 216 27.91 -72.93 -26.19
N VAL A 217 28.65 -72.14 -25.39
CA VAL A 217 30.00 -72.50 -24.93
C VAL A 217 29.97 -73.76 -24.06
N LYS A 218 28.97 -73.90 -23.19
CA LYS A 218 28.77 -75.11 -22.38
C LYS A 218 28.49 -76.35 -23.22
N ASP A 219 27.68 -76.21 -24.27
CA ASP A 219 27.42 -77.29 -25.23
C ASP A 219 28.70 -77.67 -26.01
N ILE A 220 29.49 -76.68 -26.44
CA ILE A 220 30.81 -76.90 -27.07
C ILE A 220 31.72 -77.68 -26.12
N PHE A 221 31.85 -77.25 -24.87
CA PHE A 221 32.64 -77.93 -23.84
C PHE A 221 32.23 -79.40 -23.69
N SER A 222 30.92 -79.68 -23.63
CA SER A 222 30.41 -81.05 -23.56
C SER A 222 30.80 -81.88 -24.79
N LYS A 223 30.74 -81.30 -26.00
CA LYS A 223 31.15 -82.00 -27.22
C LYS A 223 32.65 -82.26 -27.29
N ILE A 224 33.47 -81.30 -26.83
CA ILE A 224 34.92 -81.46 -26.81
C ILE A 224 35.36 -82.52 -25.80
N ASN A 225 34.71 -82.63 -24.64
CA ASN A 225 34.99 -83.74 -23.71
C ASN A 225 34.74 -85.12 -24.33
N ILE A 226 33.73 -85.25 -25.20
CA ILE A 226 33.51 -86.48 -25.96
C ILE A 226 34.68 -86.72 -26.94
N VAL A 227 35.23 -85.67 -27.56
CA VAL A 227 36.41 -85.78 -28.43
C VAL A 227 37.65 -86.21 -27.65
N VAL A 228 37.85 -85.69 -26.43
CA VAL A 228 38.91 -86.16 -25.51
C VAL A 228 38.75 -87.64 -25.20
N GLU A 229 37.53 -88.09 -24.86
CA GLU A 229 37.25 -89.51 -24.58
C GLU A 229 37.48 -90.40 -25.82
N ILE A 230 37.10 -89.93 -27.02
CA ILE A 230 37.36 -90.64 -28.28
C ILE A 230 38.86 -90.73 -28.53
N ALA A 231 39.62 -89.66 -28.30
CA ALA A 231 41.07 -89.65 -28.48
C ALA A 231 41.75 -90.66 -27.52
N GLU A 232 41.37 -90.70 -26.25
CA GLU A 232 41.88 -91.70 -25.29
C GLU A 232 41.55 -93.14 -25.71
N LYS A 233 40.31 -93.41 -26.13
CA LYS A 233 39.93 -94.75 -26.63
C LYS A 233 40.73 -95.12 -27.89
N THR A 234 40.99 -94.15 -28.76
CA THR A 234 41.79 -94.35 -29.99
C THR A 234 43.25 -94.63 -29.65
N ASP A 235 43.81 -93.94 -28.66
CA ASP A 235 45.16 -94.17 -28.14
C ASP A 235 45.29 -95.58 -27.54
N LEU A 236 44.33 -96.01 -26.71
CA LEU A 236 44.26 -97.37 -26.16
C LEU A 236 44.14 -98.45 -27.25
N LEU A 237 43.31 -98.21 -28.28
CA LEU A 237 43.19 -99.09 -29.44
C LEU A 237 44.52 -99.18 -30.22
N ALA A 238 45.20 -98.06 -30.40
CA ALA A 238 46.50 -98.00 -31.08
C ALA A 238 47.60 -98.72 -30.29
N ILE A 239 47.61 -98.59 -28.97
CA ILE A 239 48.52 -99.36 -28.09
C ILE A 239 48.26 -100.86 -28.23
N ASN A 240 46.99 -101.29 -28.18
CA ASN A 240 46.64 -102.70 -28.37
C ASN A 240 47.05 -103.22 -29.75
N ALA A 241 46.86 -102.43 -30.80
CA ALA A 241 47.28 -102.78 -32.17
C ALA A 241 48.81 -102.85 -32.29
N ALA A 242 49.55 -101.94 -31.66
CA ALA A 242 51.01 -101.96 -31.64
C ALA A 242 51.56 -103.20 -30.91
N VAL A 243 50.93 -103.60 -29.80
CA VAL A 243 51.28 -104.82 -29.07
C VAL A 243 51.03 -106.07 -29.92
N GLU A 244 49.87 -106.17 -30.58
CA GLU A 244 49.55 -107.34 -31.41
C GLU A 244 50.41 -107.39 -32.68
N ALA A 245 50.75 -106.23 -33.26
CA ALA A 245 51.70 -106.14 -34.36
C ALA A 245 53.13 -106.59 -33.95
N ALA A 246 53.57 -106.24 -32.74
CA ALA A 246 54.84 -106.73 -32.19
C ALA A 246 54.81 -108.25 -31.95
N ARG A 247 53.65 -108.79 -31.58
CA ARG A 247 53.42 -110.22 -31.37
C ARG A 247 53.44 -111.04 -32.67
N ALA A 248 53.05 -110.43 -33.79
CA ALA A 248 53.04 -111.04 -35.13
C ALA A 248 54.43 -111.10 -35.82
N GLY A 249 55.49 -110.53 -35.22
CA GLY A 249 56.86 -110.64 -35.74
C GLY A 249 57.10 -109.84 -37.02
N GLU A 250 57.77 -110.43 -38.03
CA GLU A 250 58.13 -109.71 -39.27
C GLU A 250 56.91 -109.30 -40.12
N GLU A 251 55.84 -110.11 -40.12
CA GLU A 251 54.60 -109.82 -40.85
C GLU A 251 53.82 -108.62 -40.27
N GLY A 252 54.08 -108.27 -39.00
CA GLY A 252 53.42 -107.16 -38.29
C GLY A 252 54.09 -105.79 -38.44
N ARG A 253 55.27 -105.70 -39.07
CA ARG A 253 56.06 -104.44 -39.11
C ARG A 253 55.30 -103.26 -39.72
N GLY A 254 54.57 -103.48 -40.81
CA GLY A 254 53.77 -102.43 -41.45
C GLY A 254 52.61 -101.95 -40.55
N PHE A 255 51.95 -102.88 -39.86
CA PHE A 255 50.88 -102.56 -38.90
C PHE A 255 51.40 -101.82 -37.67
N ALA A 256 52.60 -102.14 -37.19
CA ALA A 256 53.21 -101.44 -36.05
C ALA A 256 53.47 -99.96 -36.34
N VAL A 257 53.90 -99.62 -37.56
CA VAL A 257 54.12 -98.23 -37.99
C VAL A 257 52.79 -97.46 -38.05
N VAL A 258 51.75 -98.07 -38.64
CA VAL A 258 50.41 -97.46 -38.69
C VAL A 258 49.85 -97.26 -37.28
N ALA A 259 49.98 -98.25 -36.39
CA ALA A 259 49.55 -98.12 -35.00
C ALA A 259 50.29 -96.98 -34.27
N GLY A 260 51.60 -96.82 -34.49
CA GLY A 260 52.37 -95.71 -33.95
C GLY A 260 51.91 -94.33 -34.46
N GLU A 261 51.56 -94.22 -35.74
CA GLU A 261 51.05 -92.96 -36.31
C GLU A 261 49.64 -92.64 -35.82
N VAL A 262 48.76 -93.65 -35.70
CA VAL A 262 47.42 -93.49 -35.10
C VAL A 262 47.52 -93.03 -33.65
N ARG A 263 48.44 -93.61 -32.88
CA ARG A 263 48.72 -93.21 -31.49
C ARG A 263 49.13 -91.73 -31.42
N LYS A 264 50.09 -91.32 -32.26
CA LYS A 264 50.56 -89.94 -32.31
C LYS A 264 49.47 -88.96 -32.73
N LEU A 265 48.56 -89.37 -33.62
CA LEU A 265 47.39 -88.58 -34.01
C LEU A 265 46.36 -88.46 -32.88
N ALA A 266 46.17 -89.52 -32.09
CA ALA A 266 45.30 -89.52 -30.91
C ALA A 266 45.84 -88.59 -29.81
N GLU A 267 47.12 -88.70 -29.46
CA GLU A 267 47.81 -87.79 -28.52
C GLU A 267 47.69 -86.32 -28.97
N ARG A 268 47.89 -86.05 -30.26
CA ARG A 268 47.75 -84.70 -30.83
C ARG A 268 46.31 -84.18 -30.81
N SER A 269 45.33 -85.05 -31.03
CA SER A 269 43.90 -84.70 -30.96
C SER A 269 43.49 -84.39 -29.52
N GLN A 270 44.04 -85.13 -28.55
CA GLN A 270 43.79 -84.89 -27.12
C GLN A 270 44.36 -83.55 -26.66
N LEU A 271 45.60 -83.22 -27.05
CA LEU A 271 46.22 -81.92 -26.80
C LEU A 271 45.37 -80.76 -27.34
N ALA A 272 44.97 -80.83 -28.62
CA ALA A 272 44.14 -79.79 -29.24
C ALA A 272 42.75 -79.67 -28.58
N ALA A 273 42.14 -80.80 -28.20
CA ALA A 273 40.86 -80.80 -27.49
C ALA A 273 40.98 -80.15 -26.10
N ASN A 274 42.06 -80.43 -25.36
CA ASN A 274 42.33 -79.80 -24.07
C ASN A 274 42.57 -78.29 -24.18
N GLU A 275 43.27 -77.82 -25.21
CA GLU A 275 43.43 -76.39 -25.49
C GLU A 275 42.08 -75.70 -25.75
N ILE A 276 41.18 -76.37 -26.50
CA ILE A 276 39.81 -75.86 -26.72
C ILE A 276 39.02 -75.81 -25.41
N VAL A 277 39.18 -76.80 -24.52
CA VAL A 277 38.55 -76.81 -23.19
C VAL A 277 39.01 -75.62 -22.35
N GLU A 278 40.31 -75.33 -22.32
CA GLU A 278 40.84 -74.16 -21.60
C GLU A 278 40.27 -72.85 -22.17
N LEU A 279 40.26 -72.70 -23.50
CA LEU A 279 39.68 -71.52 -24.16
C LEU A 279 38.18 -71.37 -23.90
N ALA A 280 37.43 -72.48 -23.89
CA ALA A 280 36.01 -72.48 -23.58
C ALA A 280 35.74 -72.07 -22.12
N ASN A 281 36.55 -72.56 -21.17
CA ASN A 281 36.46 -72.15 -19.76
C ASN A 281 36.74 -70.65 -19.59
N LEU A 282 37.80 -70.14 -20.23
CA LEU A 282 38.12 -68.71 -20.20
C LEU A 282 36.98 -67.88 -20.78
N GLY A 283 36.45 -68.27 -21.94
CA GLY A 283 35.31 -67.58 -22.57
C GLY A 283 34.05 -67.60 -21.72
N MET A 284 33.78 -68.72 -21.02
CA MET A 284 32.66 -68.83 -20.09
C MET A 284 32.83 -67.87 -18.91
N GLN A 285 34.01 -67.84 -18.29
CA GLN A 285 34.32 -66.95 -17.17
C GLN A 285 34.15 -65.46 -17.57
N THR A 286 34.71 -65.03 -18.71
CA THR A 286 34.58 -63.65 -19.19
C THR A 286 33.11 -63.27 -19.48
N THR A 287 32.32 -64.22 -20.00
CA THR A 287 30.89 -64.00 -20.28
C THR A 287 30.08 -63.90 -18.99
N GLU A 288 30.38 -64.72 -17.98
CA GLU A 288 29.74 -64.66 -16.66
C GLU A 288 30.06 -63.35 -15.93
N GLU A 289 31.32 -62.92 -15.95
CA GLU A 289 31.74 -61.62 -15.40
C GLU A 289 30.98 -60.46 -16.05
N SER A 290 30.91 -60.44 -17.38
CA SER A 290 30.16 -59.43 -18.15
C SER A 290 28.66 -59.46 -17.81
N THR A 291 28.07 -60.65 -17.67
CA THR A 291 26.65 -60.82 -17.32
C THR A 291 26.37 -60.32 -15.90
N ASN A 292 27.28 -60.56 -14.95
CA ASN A 292 27.15 -60.05 -13.58
C ASN A 292 27.25 -58.52 -13.53
N MET A 293 28.15 -57.91 -14.32
CA MET A 293 28.20 -56.45 -14.44
C MET A 293 26.88 -55.88 -14.99
N LEU A 294 26.31 -56.49 -16.03
CA LEU A 294 25.03 -56.08 -16.61
C LEU A 294 23.87 -56.16 -15.60
N LYS A 295 23.86 -57.17 -14.72
CA LYS A 295 22.86 -57.29 -13.63
C LYS A 295 22.92 -56.14 -12.63
N GLY A 296 24.08 -55.51 -12.43
CA GLY A 296 24.24 -54.33 -11.59
C GLY A 296 23.80 -53.03 -12.29
N ILE A 297 24.22 -52.83 -13.54
CA ILE A 297 23.98 -51.57 -14.27
C ILE A 297 22.51 -51.43 -14.70
N LEU A 298 21.82 -52.53 -15.05
CA LEU A 298 20.44 -52.46 -15.53
C LEU A 298 19.47 -51.82 -14.50
N PRO A 299 19.48 -52.19 -13.21
CA PRO A 299 18.76 -51.46 -12.15
C PRO A 299 19.10 -49.97 -12.08
N GLU A 300 20.38 -49.59 -12.22
CA GLU A 300 20.84 -48.19 -12.15
C GLU A 300 20.30 -47.35 -13.32
N ILE A 301 20.28 -47.89 -14.54
CA ILE A 301 19.68 -47.20 -15.69
C ILE A 301 18.17 -47.04 -15.50
N LYS A 302 17.48 -48.06 -14.97
CA LYS A 302 16.05 -47.96 -14.65
C LYS A 302 15.79 -46.94 -13.54
N GLN A 303 16.66 -46.85 -12.55
CA GLN A 303 16.60 -45.81 -11.52
C GLN A 303 16.81 -44.42 -12.10
N THR A 304 17.81 -44.25 -12.99
CA THR A 304 18.05 -43.00 -13.72
C THR A 304 16.81 -42.56 -14.48
N SER A 305 16.16 -43.47 -15.22
CA SER A 305 14.91 -43.17 -15.94
C SER A 305 13.78 -42.69 -15.02
N ARG A 306 13.69 -43.22 -13.78
CA ARG A 306 12.67 -42.80 -12.80
C ARG A 306 12.98 -41.42 -12.22
N LEU A 307 14.23 -41.17 -11.83
CA LEU A 307 14.65 -39.86 -11.32
C LEU A 307 14.43 -38.76 -12.37
N VAL A 308 14.70 -39.06 -13.63
CA VAL A 308 14.48 -38.12 -14.73
C VAL A 308 12.98 -37.87 -14.98
N GLU A 309 12.12 -38.86 -14.76
CA GLU A 309 10.67 -38.68 -14.80
C GLU A 309 10.17 -37.79 -13.66
N GLU A 310 10.73 -37.94 -12.46
CA GLU A 310 10.45 -37.04 -11.33
C GLU A 310 10.89 -35.60 -11.63
N ILE A 311 12.05 -35.41 -12.28
CA ILE A 311 12.51 -34.09 -12.74
C ILE A 311 11.51 -33.48 -13.73
N ALA A 312 11.06 -34.25 -14.73
CA ALA A 312 10.08 -33.76 -15.71
C ALA A 312 8.75 -33.34 -15.04
N ALA A 313 8.27 -34.14 -14.08
CA ALA A 313 7.07 -33.81 -13.31
C ALA A 313 7.25 -32.54 -12.47
N ALA A 314 8.38 -32.42 -11.76
CA ALA A 314 8.70 -31.23 -10.97
C ALA A 314 8.86 -29.98 -11.85
N SER A 315 9.46 -30.08 -13.04
CA SER A 315 9.55 -28.97 -13.98
C SER A 315 8.19 -28.53 -14.51
N GLN A 316 7.26 -29.47 -14.73
CA GLN A 316 5.88 -29.11 -15.11
C GLN A 316 5.15 -28.34 -14.00
N GLU A 317 5.37 -28.72 -12.74
CA GLU A 317 4.85 -27.99 -11.58
C GLU A 317 5.49 -26.60 -11.45
N GLN A 318 6.80 -26.50 -11.63
CA GLN A 318 7.51 -25.22 -11.68
C GLN A 318 6.97 -24.30 -12.78
N ASN A 319 6.64 -24.83 -13.97
CA ASN A 319 6.05 -24.05 -15.04
C ASN A 319 4.69 -23.46 -14.62
N SER A 320 3.86 -24.28 -13.97
CA SER A 320 2.57 -23.84 -13.44
C SER A 320 2.74 -22.75 -12.36
N GLY A 321 3.72 -22.90 -11.47
CA GLY A 321 4.07 -21.88 -10.48
C GLY A 321 4.60 -20.59 -11.12
N ALA A 322 5.42 -20.70 -12.16
CA ALA A 322 5.93 -19.56 -12.90
C ALA A 322 4.81 -18.76 -13.59
N GLN A 323 3.82 -19.43 -14.17
CA GLN A 323 2.62 -18.78 -14.74
C GLN A 323 1.80 -18.03 -13.67
N GLN A 324 1.68 -18.58 -12.47
CA GLN A 324 1.00 -17.91 -11.35
C GLN A 324 1.75 -16.65 -10.92
N VAL A 325 3.09 -16.73 -10.81
CA VAL A 325 3.92 -15.56 -10.51
C VAL A 325 3.78 -14.50 -11.60
N ASN A 326 3.78 -14.90 -12.88
CA ASN A 326 3.58 -13.97 -13.99
C ASN A 326 2.22 -13.26 -13.93
N SER A 327 1.17 -13.99 -13.55
CA SER A 327 -0.17 -13.41 -13.33
C SER A 327 -0.18 -12.42 -12.17
N ALA A 328 0.56 -12.69 -11.10
CA ALA A 328 0.71 -11.76 -9.97
C ALA A 328 1.48 -10.49 -10.37
N ILE A 329 2.49 -10.59 -11.24
CA ILE A 329 3.21 -9.43 -11.78
C ILE A 329 2.28 -8.56 -12.63
N GLN A 330 1.41 -9.15 -13.45
CA GLN A 330 0.39 -8.39 -14.19
C GLN A 330 -0.58 -7.65 -13.26
N GLN A 331 -0.98 -8.28 -12.14
CA GLN A 331 -1.79 -7.60 -11.12
C GLN A 331 -1.03 -6.46 -10.45
N LEU A 332 0.25 -6.65 -10.15
CA LEU A 332 1.11 -5.61 -9.60
C LEU A 332 1.21 -4.42 -10.57
N SER A 333 1.38 -4.67 -11.87
CA SER A 333 1.37 -3.62 -12.91
C SER A 333 0.07 -2.81 -12.91
N MET A 334 -1.09 -3.47 -12.79
CA MET A 334 -2.38 -2.76 -12.67
C MET A 334 -2.45 -1.88 -11.42
N ILE A 335 -1.97 -2.37 -10.27
CA ILE A 335 -1.93 -1.58 -9.02
C ILE A 335 -0.95 -0.41 -9.15
N THR A 336 0.22 -0.62 -9.76
CA THR A 336 1.20 0.44 -10.03
C THR A 336 0.59 1.55 -10.90
N GLN A 337 -0.16 1.18 -11.94
CA GLN A 337 -0.87 2.15 -12.78
C GLN A 337 -1.98 2.90 -12.00
N GLN A 338 -2.72 2.20 -11.15
CA GLN A 338 -3.73 2.82 -10.29
C GLN A 338 -3.11 3.79 -9.29
N ASN A 339 -1.95 3.45 -8.71
CA ASN A 339 -1.20 4.32 -7.82
C ASN A 339 -0.68 5.56 -8.54
N ALA A 340 -0.28 5.43 -9.82
CA ALA A 340 0.10 6.56 -10.65
C ALA A 340 -1.06 7.57 -10.77
N SER A 341 -2.25 7.08 -11.18
CA SER A 341 -3.44 7.92 -11.32
C SER A 341 -3.90 8.51 -9.98
N SER A 342 -3.84 7.73 -8.90
CA SER A 342 -4.17 8.22 -7.55
C SER A 342 -3.21 9.32 -7.09
N SER A 343 -1.93 9.21 -7.46
CA SER A 343 -0.93 10.23 -7.15
C SER A 343 -1.17 11.53 -7.91
N GLU A 344 -1.50 11.45 -9.20
CA GLU A 344 -1.86 12.61 -10.02
C GLU A 344 -3.13 13.30 -9.49
N GLU A 345 -4.16 12.53 -9.14
CA GLU A 345 -5.38 13.07 -8.53
C GLU A 345 -5.08 13.73 -7.18
N MET A 346 -4.24 13.11 -6.36
CA MET A 346 -3.83 13.67 -5.07
C MET A 346 -3.04 14.98 -5.23
N ALA A 347 -2.16 15.07 -6.24
CA ALA A 347 -1.44 16.30 -6.57
C ALA A 347 -2.41 17.41 -7.00
N SER A 348 -3.34 17.10 -7.90
CA SER A 348 -4.38 18.04 -8.36
C SER A 348 -5.26 18.54 -7.20
N ASN A 349 -5.73 17.64 -6.34
CA ASN A 349 -6.53 18.00 -5.17
C ASN A 349 -5.74 18.88 -4.19
N SER A 350 -4.43 18.62 -4.04
CA SER A 350 -3.55 19.45 -3.21
C SER A 350 -3.43 20.86 -3.76
N GLU A 351 -3.28 21.03 -5.08
CA GLU A 351 -3.25 22.35 -5.72
C GLU A 351 -4.58 23.11 -5.56
N GLU A 352 -5.71 22.40 -5.69
CA GLU A 352 -7.03 23.00 -5.48
C GLU A 352 -7.21 23.47 -4.03
N MET A 353 -6.83 22.63 -3.05
CA MET A 353 -6.90 23.00 -1.63
C MET A 353 -5.99 24.20 -1.30
N ALA A 354 -4.78 24.26 -1.87
CA ALA A 354 -3.89 25.41 -1.71
C ALA A 354 -4.50 26.70 -2.30
N SER A 355 -5.16 26.59 -3.47
CA SER A 355 -5.89 27.70 -4.08
C SER A 355 -7.06 28.18 -3.21
N GLN A 356 -7.86 27.26 -2.66
CA GLN A 356 -8.96 27.60 -1.74
C GLN A 356 -8.44 28.26 -0.45
N ALA A 357 -7.32 27.78 0.11
CA ALA A 357 -6.68 28.41 1.24
C ALA A 357 -6.21 29.84 0.92
N ALA A 358 -5.60 30.05 -0.26
CA ALA A 358 -5.19 31.37 -0.71
C ALA A 358 -6.40 32.33 -0.86
N GLN A 359 -7.53 31.85 -1.40
CA GLN A 359 -8.76 32.63 -1.50
C GLN A 359 -9.31 33.02 -0.12
N LEU A 360 -9.30 32.11 0.87
CA LEU A 360 -9.72 32.42 2.24
C LEU A 360 -8.78 33.44 2.90
N LYS A 361 -7.47 33.34 2.68
CA LYS A 361 -6.48 34.33 3.12
C LYS A 361 -6.75 35.70 2.49
N GLU A 362 -7.07 35.74 1.20
CA GLU A 362 -7.40 36.98 0.49
C GLU A 362 -8.68 37.62 1.05
N ILE A 363 -9.76 36.85 1.22
CA ILE A 363 -11.03 37.36 1.78
C ILE A 363 -10.84 37.88 3.20
N THR A 364 -10.05 37.18 4.02
CA THR A 364 -9.78 37.60 5.41
C THR A 364 -8.78 38.75 5.49
N SER A 365 -7.94 38.98 4.47
CA SER A 365 -6.96 40.08 4.44
C SER A 365 -7.58 41.47 4.48
N PHE A 366 -8.85 41.60 4.04
CA PHE A 366 -9.63 42.82 4.20
C PHE A 366 -9.79 43.21 5.68
N TYR A 367 -9.87 42.22 6.56
CA TYR A 367 -10.06 42.41 7.99
C TYR A 367 -8.72 42.51 8.73
N HIS A 368 -8.54 43.60 9.46
CA HIS A 368 -7.40 43.82 10.32
C HIS A 368 -7.68 43.22 11.69
N LEU A 369 -7.04 42.09 11.98
CA LEU A 369 -7.03 41.46 13.28
C LEU A 369 -5.99 42.09 14.20
N ARG A 370 -6.19 41.91 15.50
CA ARG A 370 -5.36 42.51 16.55
C ARG A 370 -4.10 41.69 16.83
#